data_AF-A0A661JJZ9-F1
#
_entry.id   AF-A0A661JJZ9-F1
#
_cell.length_a   1.000
_cell.length_b   1.000
_cell.length_c   1.000
_cell.angle_alpha   90.00
_cell.angle_beta   90.00
_cell.angle_gamma   90.00
#
_symmetry.space_group_name_H-M   'P 1'
#
loop_
_entity.id
_entity.type
_entity.pdbx_description
1 polymer ?
#
loop_
_entity_poly.entity_id
_entity_poly.type
_entity_poly.pdbx_seq_one_letter_code
_entity_poly.pdbx_strand_id
1 'polypeptide(L)'
;MKGFWTLFDKLIDAMALLAGAIMVFITLAICYEVLMRYFFKSPSIWVVQTCEYGLLWIVFLGTTWLLREKGHVTVDILYSRLKERSRSFLNLVTFSLGGIACAVVALFGALYTWECLTRGVKDVRALTVPKYTVFVVIPVGALLLSLQFFRMVWSELLKAKTAPR
;
A
#
# COMPACT_ATOMS: atom_id res chain seq x y z
N MET A 1 -3.27 -4.33 -25.83
CA MET A 1 -3.46 -3.64 -24.53
C MET A 1 -4.09 -4.51 -23.43
N LYS A 2 -4.93 -5.52 -23.71
CA LYS A 2 -5.51 -6.38 -22.65
C LYS A 2 -4.46 -7.16 -21.84
N GLY A 3 -3.39 -7.63 -22.48
CA GLY A 3 -2.32 -8.40 -21.82
C GLY A 3 -1.53 -7.64 -20.75
N PHE A 4 -1.28 -6.33 -20.95
CA PHE A 4 -0.57 -5.50 -19.97
C PHE A 4 -1.35 -5.36 -18.67
N TRP A 5 -2.66 -5.11 -18.77
CA TRP A 5 -3.53 -4.99 -17.60
C TRP A 5 -3.70 -6.30 -16.85
N THR A 6 -3.75 -7.45 -17.55
CA THR A 6 -3.81 -8.76 -16.88
C THR A 6 -2.51 -9.13 -16.16
N LEU A 7 -1.35 -8.68 -16.67
CA LEU A 7 -0.07 -8.89 -16.00
C LEU A 7 0.00 -8.04 -14.72
N PHE A 8 -0.43 -6.78 -14.81
CA PHE A 8 -0.51 -5.88 -13.67
C PHE A 8 -1.46 -6.40 -12.58
N ASP A 9 -2.64 -6.89 -12.99
CA ASP A 9 -3.61 -7.49 -12.08
C ASP A 9 -3.02 -8.72 -11.35
N LYS A 10 -2.33 -9.62 -12.06
CA LYS A 10 -1.64 -10.77 -11.46
C LYS A 10 -0.52 -10.35 -10.49
N LEU A 11 0.19 -9.26 -10.80
CA LEU A 11 1.23 -8.73 -9.93
C LEU A 11 0.65 -8.20 -8.62
N ILE A 12 -0.47 -7.47 -8.69
CA ILE A 12 -1.21 -7.03 -7.49
C ILE A 12 -1.70 -8.22 -6.67
N ASP A 13 -2.28 -9.24 -7.32
CA ASP A 13 -2.79 -10.43 -6.62
C ASP A 13 -1.65 -11.22 -5.93
N ALA A 14 -0.48 -11.32 -6.56
CA ALA A 14 0.71 -11.91 -5.94
C ALA A 14 1.21 -11.09 -4.74
N MET A 15 1.18 -9.76 -4.83
CA MET A 15 1.54 -8.87 -3.71
C MET A 15 0.55 -9.00 -2.54
N ALA A 16 -0.74 -9.16 -2.83
CA ALA A 16 -1.77 -9.39 -1.81
C ALA A 16 -1.58 -10.74 -1.11
N LEU A 17 -1.25 -11.80 -1.86
CA LEU A 17 -0.91 -13.11 -1.29
C LEU A 17 0.31 -13.01 -0.36
N LEU A 18 1.34 -12.29 -0.81
CA LEU A 18 2.56 -12.07 -0.02
C LEU A 18 2.26 -11.27 1.25
N ALA A 19 1.42 -10.23 1.17
CA ALA A 19 0.94 -9.48 2.33
C ALA A 19 0.20 -10.40 3.33
N GLY A 20 -0.67 -11.28 2.84
CA GLY A 20 -1.37 -12.26 3.66
C GLY A 20 -0.40 -13.21 4.39
N ALA A 21 0.62 -13.70 3.68
CA ALA A 21 1.64 -14.57 4.28
C ALA A 21 2.46 -13.85 5.37
N ILE A 22 2.84 -12.59 5.14
CA ILE A 22 3.52 -11.77 6.17
C ILE A 22 2.59 -11.55 7.37
N MET A 23 1.29 -11.34 7.17
CA MET A 23 0.34 -11.12 8.26
C MET A 23 0.23 -12.33 9.20
N VAL A 24 0.14 -13.53 8.61
CA VAL A 24 0.19 -14.79 9.37
C VAL A 24 1.50 -14.92 10.13
N PHE A 25 2.64 -14.62 9.49
CA PHE A 25 3.95 -14.65 10.13
C PHE A 25 4.04 -13.70 11.33
N ILE A 26 3.59 -12.45 11.20
CA ILE A 26 3.58 -11.47 12.30
C ILE A 26 2.71 -11.96 13.45
N THR A 27 1.55 -12.53 13.14
CA THR A 27 0.63 -13.03 14.18
C THR A 27 1.28 -14.16 14.97
N LEU A 28 1.92 -15.12 14.29
CA LEU A 28 2.68 -16.19 14.95
C LEU A 28 3.86 -15.65 15.76
N ALA A 29 4.58 -14.66 15.23
CA ALA A 29 5.71 -14.04 15.92
C ALA A 29 5.27 -13.34 17.22
N ILE A 30 4.15 -12.62 17.20
CA ILE A 30 3.57 -11.98 18.39
C ILE A 30 3.10 -13.04 19.40
N CYS A 31 2.43 -14.10 18.94
CA CYS A 31 2.06 -15.21 19.82
C CYS A 31 3.29 -15.83 20.51
N TYR A 32 4.37 -16.05 19.76
CA TYR A 32 5.65 -16.51 20.32
C TYR A 32 6.23 -15.54 21.35
N GLU A 33 6.22 -14.23 21.06
CA GLU A 33 6.73 -13.21 21.98
C GLU A 33 5.94 -13.16 23.29
N VAL A 34 4.61 -13.26 23.21
CA VAL A 34 3.73 -13.36 24.37
C VAL A 34 4.12 -14.58 25.20
N LEU A 35 4.26 -15.76 24.59
CA LEU A 35 4.68 -16.97 25.31
C LEU A 35 6.06 -16.79 25.98
N MET A 36 7.06 -16.28 25.25
CA MET A 36 8.40 -16.06 25.81
C MET A 36 8.40 -15.04 26.96
N ARG A 37 7.62 -13.97 26.86
CA ARG A 37 7.54 -12.95 27.91
C ARG A 37 6.89 -13.48 29.18
N TYR A 38 5.80 -14.25 29.06
CA TYR A 38 5.05 -14.73 30.23
C TYR A 38 5.68 -15.98 30.87
N PHE A 39 6.19 -16.93 30.07
CA PHE A 39 6.75 -18.17 30.59
C PHE A 39 8.26 -18.08 30.89
N PHE A 40 9.03 -17.40 30.03
CA PHE A 40 10.49 -17.36 30.13
C PHE A 40 11.05 -16.04 30.70
N LYS A 41 10.19 -15.04 30.98
CA LYS A 41 10.55 -13.69 31.48
C LYS A 41 11.65 -12.98 30.68
N SER A 42 11.90 -13.41 29.44
CA SER A 42 12.97 -12.90 28.58
C SER A 42 12.36 -12.37 27.28
N PRO A 43 12.11 -11.05 27.16
CA PRO A 43 11.55 -10.47 25.96
C PRO A 43 12.59 -10.48 24.81
N SER A 44 12.16 -10.95 23.64
CA SER A 44 13.02 -10.99 22.44
C SER A 44 12.95 -9.66 21.67
N ILE A 45 14.01 -8.85 21.75
CA ILE A 45 14.08 -7.50 21.16
C ILE A 45 13.88 -7.52 19.63
N TRP A 46 14.23 -8.64 18.98
CA TRP A 46 14.10 -8.78 17.53
C TRP A 46 12.64 -8.89 17.03
N VAL A 47 11.72 -9.43 17.83
CA VAL A 47 10.35 -9.71 17.37
C VAL A 47 9.59 -8.42 17.10
N VAL A 48 9.67 -7.45 18.02
CA VAL A 48 9.05 -6.12 17.86
C VAL A 48 9.50 -5.45 16.57
N GLN A 49 10.82 -5.44 16.30
CA GLN A 49 11.40 -4.79 15.12
C GLN A 49 10.94 -5.47 13.82
N THR A 50 10.83 -6.80 13.82
CA THR A 50 10.34 -7.57 12.66
C THR A 50 8.85 -7.33 12.41
N CYS A 51 8.05 -7.22 13.47
CA CYS A 51 6.62 -6.91 13.36
C CYS A 51 6.38 -5.51 12.81
N GLU A 52 7.13 -4.50 13.28
CA GLU A 52 7.06 -3.13 12.74
C GLU A 52 7.36 -3.09 11.23
N TYR A 53 8.43 -3.77 10.81
CA TYR A 53 8.80 -3.84 9.39
C TYR A 53 7.78 -4.63 8.56
N GLY A 54 7.27 -5.74 9.08
CA GLY A 54 6.25 -6.53 8.41
C GLY A 54 4.93 -5.77 8.24
N LEU A 55 4.51 -5.00 9.26
CA LEU A 55 3.32 -4.14 9.18
C LEU A 55 3.46 -3.10 8.06
N LEU A 56 4.62 -2.45 7.98
CA LEU A 56 4.92 -1.49 6.91
C LEU A 56 4.79 -2.15 5.54
N TRP A 57 5.35 -3.34 5.36
CA TRP A 57 5.26 -4.10 4.11
C TRP A 57 3.82 -4.46 3.75
N ILE A 58 3.03 -5.00 4.69
CA ILE A 58 1.64 -5.38 4.46
C ILE A 58 0.80 -4.17 4.02
N VAL A 59 1.00 -3.01 4.64
CA VAL A 59 0.27 -1.79 4.26
C VAL A 59 0.51 -1.47 2.79
N PHE A 60 1.76 -1.37 2.34
CA PHE A 60 2.05 -1.00 0.95
C PHE A 60 1.70 -2.10 -0.06
N LEU A 61 1.88 -3.37 0.29
CA LEU A 61 1.51 -4.51 -0.55
C LEU A 61 -0.01 -4.65 -0.67
N GLY A 62 -0.74 -4.55 0.44
CA GLY A 62 -2.18 -4.75 0.51
C GLY A 62 -3.01 -3.56 0.04
N THR A 63 -2.53 -2.32 0.21
CA THR A 63 -3.31 -1.12 -0.17
C THR A 63 -3.57 -1.06 -1.67
N THR A 64 -2.65 -1.53 -2.52
CA THR A 64 -2.86 -1.56 -3.98
C THR A 64 -4.03 -2.46 -4.39
N TRP A 65 -4.13 -3.63 -3.76
CA TRP A 65 -5.21 -4.58 -3.95
C TRP A 65 -6.53 -4.04 -3.37
N LEU A 66 -6.49 -3.51 -2.14
CA LEU A 66 -7.66 -2.89 -1.50
C LEU A 66 -8.24 -1.73 -2.34
N LEU A 67 -7.36 -0.91 -2.92
CA LEU A 67 -7.77 0.17 -3.81
C LEU A 67 -8.47 -0.39 -5.06
N ARG A 68 -7.96 -1.47 -5.67
CA ARG A 68 -8.62 -2.17 -6.80
C ARG A 68 -10.01 -2.66 -6.45
N GLU A 69 -10.20 -3.22 -5.26
CA GLU A 69 -11.51 -3.66 -4.75
C GLU A 69 -12.49 -2.49 -4.52
N LYS A 70 -12.03 -1.23 -4.66
CA LYS A 70 -12.72 -0.01 -4.22
C LYS A 70 -13.06 -0.04 -2.72
N GLY A 71 -12.26 -0.75 -1.93
CA GLY A 71 -12.42 -0.87 -0.48
C GLY A 71 -12.06 0.41 0.29
N HIS A 72 -11.56 1.46 -0.38
CA HIS A 72 -11.43 2.76 0.24
C HIS A 72 -12.82 3.31 0.55
N VAL A 73 -13.11 3.46 1.85
CA VAL A 73 -14.35 3.97 2.44
C VAL A 73 -14.79 5.21 1.67
N THR A 74 -15.63 4.99 0.66
CA THR A 74 -16.32 6.06 0.00
C THR A 74 -17.45 6.42 0.95
N VAL A 75 -17.75 7.71 1.12
CA VAL A 75 -18.89 8.13 1.94
C VAL A 75 -20.18 7.75 1.19
N ASP A 76 -20.56 6.48 1.26
CA ASP A 76 -21.69 5.88 0.55
C ASP A 76 -23.01 6.63 0.82
N ILE A 77 -23.13 7.19 2.02
CA ILE A 77 -24.28 7.99 2.44
C ILE A 77 -24.42 9.27 1.62
N LEU A 78 -23.31 9.95 1.32
CA LEU A 78 -23.34 11.14 0.47
C LEU A 78 -23.51 10.71 -1.00
N TYR A 79 -22.79 9.67 -1.42
CA TYR A 79 -22.82 9.13 -2.79
C TYR A 79 -24.19 8.67 -3.28
N SER A 80 -25.02 8.09 -2.40
CA SER A 80 -26.38 7.61 -2.73
C SER A 80 -27.40 8.73 -2.99
N ARG A 81 -27.13 9.95 -2.51
CA ARG A 81 -28.02 11.12 -2.67
C ARG A 81 -27.68 11.99 -3.89
N LEU A 82 -26.53 11.75 -4.54
CA LEU A 82 -26.04 12.59 -5.64
C LEU A 82 -26.49 12.08 -7.02
N LYS A 83 -26.79 13.03 -7.93
CA LYS A 83 -27.06 12.74 -9.35
C LYS A 83 -25.83 12.14 -10.03
N GLU A 84 -26.04 11.30 -11.04
CA GLU A 84 -25.00 10.57 -11.78
C GLU A 84 -23.84 11.44 -12.30
N ARG A 85 -24.14 12.67 -12.78
CA ARG A 85 -23.10 13.61 -13.23
C ARG A 85 -22.22 14.12 -12.10
N SER A 86 -22.81 14.48 -10.95
CA SER A 86 -22.06 14.95 -9.78
C SER A 86 -21.26 13.81 -9.13
N ARG A 87 -21.79 12.58 -9.18
CA ARG A 87 -21.10 11.38 -8.74
C ARG A 87 -19.83 11.10 -9.55
N SER A 88 -19.93 11.19 -10.89
CA SER A 88 -18.78 11.01 -11.78
C SER A 88 -17.72 12.10 -11.60
N PHE A 89 -18.14 13.36 -11.40
CA PHE A 89 -17.22 14.46 -11.10
C PHE A 89 -16.50 14.27 -9.75
N LEU A 90 -17.21 13.89 -8.69
CA LEU A 90 -16.61 13.59 -7.39
C LEU A 90 -15.62 12.43 -7.47
N ASN A 91 -15.97 11.33 -8.14
CA ASN A 91 -15.05 10.22 -8.38
C ASN A 91 -13.76 10.70 -9.05
N LEU A 92 -13.89 11.52 -10.11
CA LEU A 92 -12.74 12.04 -10.86
C LEU A 92 -11.84 12.88 -9.96
N VAL A 93 -12.41 13.78 -9.16
CA VAL A 93 -11.65 14.63 -8.23
C VAL A 93 -10.96 13.78 -7.16
N THR A 94 -11.68 12.87 -6.51
CA THR A 94 -11.13 12.02 -5.44
C THR A 94 -10.01 11.12 -5.96
N PHE A 95 -10.18 10.47 -7.12
CA PHE A 95 -9.13 9.61 -7.70
C PHE A 95 -7.94 10.43 -8.17
N SER A 96 -8.15 11.63 -8.70
CA SER A 96 -7.05 12.51 -9.12
C SER A 96 -6.26 13.01 -7.91
N LEU A 97 -6.94 13.44 -6.84
CA LEU A 97 -6.31 13.92 -5.61
C LEU A 97 -5.55 12.78 -4.92
N GLY A 98 -6.14 11.58 -4.85
CA GLY A 98 -5.49 10.38 -4.32
C GLY A 98 -4.27 9.96 -5.14
N GLY A 99 -4.36 10.02 -6.48
CA GLY A 99 -3.24 9.75 -7.39
C GLY A 99 -2.08 10.73 -7.21
N ILE A 100 -2.37 12.03 -7.08
CA ILE A 100 -1.36 13.07 -6.81
C ILE A 100 -0.72 12.86 -5.45
N ALA A 101 -1.51 12.63 -4.40
CA ALA A 101 -0.98 12.36 -3.06
C ALA A 101 -0.05 11.13 -3.06
N CYS A 102 -0.45 10.04 -3.72
CA CYS A 102 0.40 8.85 -3.85
C CYS A 102 1.66 9.10 -4.68
N ALA A 103 1.58 9.90 -5.75
CA ALA A 103 2.75 10.27 -6.54
C ALA A 103 3.75 11.11 -5.73
N VAL A 104 3.26 12.05 -4.91
CA VAL A 104 4.09 12.83 -3.99
C VAL A 104 4.78 11.90 -2.98
N VAL A 105 4.03 10.99 -2.35
CA VAL A 105 4.60 9.99 -1.43
C VAL A 105 5.63 9.10 -2.13
N ALA A 106 5.41 8.71 -3.38
CA ALA A 106 6.37 7.94 -4.17
C ALA A 106 7.68 8.71 -4.41
N LEU A 107 7.58 10.00 -4.77
CA LEU A 107 8.75 10.86 -5.01
C LEU A 107 9.55 11.11 -3.72
N PHE A 108 8.88 11.51 -2.64
CA PHE A 108 9.53 11.70 -1.35
C PHE A 108 10.10 10.38 -0.81
N GLY A 109 9.38 9.27 -0.95
CA GLY A 109 9.84 7.94 -0.57
C GLY A 109 11.07 7.49 -1.37
N ALA A 110 11.11 7.79 -2.67
CA ALA A 110 12.25 7.48 -3.52
C ALA A 110 13.48 8.32 -3.15
N LEU A 111 13.29 9.62 -2.91
CA LEU A 111 14.35 10.53 -2.43
C LEU A 111 14.91 10.06 -1.08
N TYR A 112 14.04 9.72 -0.13
CA TYR A 112 14.45 9.23 1.19
C TYR A 112 15.18 7.88 1.10
N THR A 113 14.72 6.98 0.24
CA THR A 113 15.38 5.68 0.00
C THR A 113 16.76 5.88 -0.63
N TRP A 114 16.88 6.83 -1.56
CA TRP A 114 18.14 7.19 -2.20
C TRP A 114 19.13 7.85 -1.23
N GLU A 115 18.64 8.74 -0.35
CA GLU A 115 19.44 9.31 0.73
C GLU A 115 19.90 8.24 1.73
N CYS A 116 19.04 7.29 2.08
CA CYS A 116 19.41 6.18 2.96
C CYS A 116 20.46 5.26 2.33
N LEU A 117 20.38 5.03 1.02
CA LEU A 117 21.35 4.24 0.26
C LEU A 117 22.72 4.94 0.18
N THR A 118 22.73 6.26 -0.08
CA THR A 118 23.96 7.06 -0.24
C THR A 118 24.62 7.40 1.10
N ARG A 119 23.85 7.68 2.15
CA ARG A 119 24.38 7.96 3.49
C ARG A 119 24.71 6.70 4.30
N GLY A 120 24.39 5.51 3.79
CA GLY A 120 24.68 4.24 4.46
C GLY A 120 24.09 4.12 5.86
N VAL A 121 22.95 4.79 6.12
CA VAL A 121 22.34 4.85 7.45
C VAL A 121 21.79 3.46 7.79
N LYS A 122 22.51 2.72 8.63
CA LYS A 122 22.03 1.47 9.23
C LYS A 122 21.16 1.81 10.43
N ASP A 123 20.01 1.15 10.60
CA ASP A 123 19.26 1.27 11.84
C ASP A 123 20.01 0.50 12.92
N VAL A 124 20.60 1.24 13.85
CA VAL A 124 21.33 0.68 15.00
C VAL A 124 20.31 0.50 16.12
N ARG A 125 19.40 -0.48 15.96
CA ARG A 125 18.44 -0.86 17.02
C ARG A 125 18.78 -2.25 17.58
N ALA A 126 18.25 -3.34 17.03
CA ALA A 126 18.50 -4.69 17.59
C ALA A 126 18.96 -5.72 16.55
N LEU A 127 18.48 -5.63 15.31
CA LEU A 127 19.17 -6.19 14.16
C LEU A 127 19.74 -5.07 13.29
N THR A 128 21.01 -5.22 12.89
CA THR A 128 21.67 -4.38 11.89
C THR A 128 21.17 -4.71 10.49
N VAL A 129 19.85 -4.65 10.29
CA VAL A 129 19.25 -4.77 8.95
C VAL A 129 19.47 -3.44 8.23
N PRO A 130 19.93 -3.46 6.97
CA PRO A 130 20.04 -2.23 6.20
C PRO A 130 18.67 -1.58 6.05
N LYS A 131 18.53 -0.30 6.43
CA LYS A 131 17.27 0.45 6.29
C LYS A 131 16.70 0.39 4.88
N TYR A 132 17.56 0.39 3.87
CA TYR A 132 17.12 0.38 2.47
C TYR A 132 16.18 -0.80 2.16
N THR A 133 16.38 -1.98 2.77
CA THR A 133 15.53 -3.15 2.50
C THR A 133 14.11 -2.95 3.00
N VAL A 134 13.93 -2.26 4.14
CA VAL A 134 12.61 -2.00 4.71
C VAL A 134 11.93 -0.84 3.98
N PHE A 135 12.68 0.24 3.69
CA PHE A 135 12.11 1.46 3.15
C PHE A 135 11.84 1.41 1.64
N VAL A 136 12.45 0.48 0.88
CA VAL A 136 12.21 0.36 -0.57
C VAL A 136 10.77 0.00 -0.94
N VAL A 137 10.03 -0.64 -0.01
CA VAL A 137 8.63 -0.99 -0.25
C VAL A 137 7.73 0.25 -0.33
N ILE A 138 8.15 1.38 0.28
CA ILE A 138 7.40 2.65 0.26
C ILE A 138 7.34 3.23 -1.16
N PRO A 139 8.46 3.54 -1.85
CA PRO A 139 8.41 4.05 -3.21
C PRO A 139 7.80 3.02 -4.18
N VAL A 140 8.07 1.73 -4.01
CA VAL A 140 7.51 0.68 -4.88
C VAL A 140 5.99 0.59 -4.73
N GLY A 141 5.48 0.51 -3.50
CA GLY A 141 4.04 0.47 -3.22
C GLY A 141 3.32 1.76 -3.62
N ALA A 142 3.93 2.92 -3.35
CA ALA A 142 3.36 4.21 -3.73
C ALA A 142 3.32 4.43 -5.25
N LEU A 143 4.33 3.96 -6.00
CA LEU A 143 4.31 3.97 -7.46
C LEU A 143 3.19 3.09 -8.02
N LEU A 144 3.03 1.88 -7.48
CA LEU A 144 1.95 0.97 -7.89
C LEU A 144 0.56 1.54 -7.57
N LEU A 145 0.40 2.20 -6.41
CA LEU A 145 -0.82 2.92 -6.06
C LEU A 145 -1.10 4.07 -7.03
N SER A 146 -0.09 4.86 -7.37
CA SER A 146 -0.23 5.96 -8.34
C SER A 146 -0.68 5.44 -9.72
N LEU A 147 -0.10 4.35 -10.21
CA LEU A 147 -0.52 3.68 -11.44
C LEU A 147 -1.97 3.18 -11.37
N GLN A 148 -2.38 2.63 -10.22
CA GLN A 148 -3.75 2.17 -10.01
C GLN A 148 -4.76 3.32 -10.00
N PHE A 149 -4.45 4.44 -9.33
CA PHE A 149 -5.27 5.66 -9.38
C PHE A 149 -5.40 6.20 -10.81
N PHE A 150 -4.31 6.22 -11.58
CA PHE A 150 -4.35 6.63 -12.98
C PHE A 150 -5.28 5.74 -13.82
N ARG A 151 -5.25 4.42 -13.61
CA ARG A 151 -6.19 3.49 -14.26
C ARG A 151 -7.64 3.80 -13.90
N MET A 152 -7.93 4.13 -12.64
CA MET A 152 -9.28 4.47 -12.20
C MET A 152 -9.78 5.76 -12.84
N VAL A 153 -8.97 6.82 -12.85
CA VAL A 153 -9.27 8.08 -13.54
C VAL A 153 -9.57 7.83 -15.02
N TRP A 154 -8.72 7.05 -15.70
CA TRP A 154 -8.92 6.72 -17.12
C TRP A 154 -10.25 5.97 -17.36
N SER A 155 -10.61 5.04 -16.48
CA SER A 155 -11.86 4.29 -16.59
C SER A 155 -13.11 5.16 -16.40
N GLU A 156 -13.06 6.14 -15.50
CA GLU A 156 -14.17 7.07 -15.27
C GLU A 156 -14.31 8.08 -16.43
N LEU A 157 -13.21 8.54 -17.01
CA LEU A 157 -13.23 9.39 -18.20
C LEU A 157 -13.89 8.68 -19.41
N LEU A 158 -13.62 7.39 -19.60
CA LEU A 158 -14.25 6.60 -20.66
C LEU A 158 -15.76 6.44 -20.45
N LYS A 159 -16.21 6.27 -19.20
CA LYS A 159 -17.64 6.22 -18.85
C LYS A 159 -18.33 7.56 -19.06
N ALA A 160 -17.69 8.67 -18.65
CA ALA A 160 -18.22 10.01 -18.86
C ALA A 160 -18.41 10.34 -20.35
N LYS A 161 -17.57 9.78 -21.23
CA LYS A 161 -17.67 9.96 -22.68
C LYS A 161 -18.77 9.10 -23.34
N THR A 162 -19.21 8.02 -22.69
CA THR A 162 -20.21 7.07 -23.20
C THR A 162 -21.60 7.26 -22.60
N ALA A 163 -21.75 8.12 -21.58
CA ALA A 163 -23.05 8.46 -21.02
C ALA A 163 -23.92 9.23 -22.03
N PRO A 164 -25.13 8.74 -22.38
CA PRO A 164 -26.05 9.50 -23.22
C PRO A 164 -26.44 10.80 -22.51
N ARG A 165 -26.48 11.90 -23.28
CA ARG A 165 -26.70 13.26 -22.79
C ARG A 165 -27.99 13.43 -22.00
#